data_AF-X1QYS0-F1
#
_entry.id   AF-X1QYS0-F1
#
_cell.length_a   1.000
_cell.length_b   1.000
_cell.length_c   1.000
_cell.angle_alpha   90.00
_cell.angle_beta   90.00
_cell.angle_gamma   90.00
#
_symmetry.space_group_name_H-M   'P 1'
#
loop_
_entity.id
_entity.type
_entity.pdbx_description
1 polymer ?
#
loop_
_entity_poly.entity_id
_entity_poly.type
_entity_poly.pdbx_seq_one_letter_code
_entity_poly.pdbx_strand_id
1 'polypeptide(L)'
;MNEQIEKIREYINEEKIGCLLIDSPFDILYLLHINQSFNYIELNFILLLTPDKVILISNPLTLSLIKEYLPEIVEVIEAETTPFIENHFRYIKEVRDVIEKEKVERMGLASVKYIDVSDRCVRV
;
A
#
# COMPACT_ATOMS: atom_id res chain seq x y z
N MET A 1 14.31 -6.29 -11.49
CA MET A 1 12.93 -5.91 -11.14
C MET A 1 12.29 -7.09 -10.45
N ASN A 2 11.49 -6.90 -9.39
CA ASN A 2 10.83 -8.03 -8.73
C ASN A 2 9.80 -8.63 -9.70
N GLU A 3 10.02 -9.87 -10.12
CA GLU A 3 9.13 -10.60 -11.05
C GLU A 3 7.67 -10.64 -10.56
N GLN A 4 7.44 -10.64 -9.25
CA GLN A 4 6.10 -10.61 -8.65
C GLN A 4 5.40 -9.26 -8.87
N ILE A 5 6.11 -8.15 -8.65
CA ILE A 5 5.55 -6.80 -8.85
C ILE A 5 5.22 -6.59 -10.33
N GLU A 6 6.04 -7.12 -11.24
CA GLU A 6 5.78 -7.01 -12.68
C GLU A 6 4.55 -7.80 -13.10
N LYS A 7 4.38 -9.03 -12.62
CA LYS A 7 3.16 -9.81 -12.86
C LYS A 7 1.92 -9.10 -12.33
N ILE A 8 2.01 -8.47 -11.16
CA ILE A 8 0.91 -7.68 -10.60
C ILE A 8 0.65 -6.44 -11.47
N ARG A 9 1.67 -5.76 -11.97
CA ARG A 9 1.53 -4.62 -12.88
C ARG A 9 0.87 -5.01 -14.21
N GLU A 10 1.29 -6.14 -14.79
CA GLU A 10 0.65 -6.71 -15.98
C GLU A 10 -0.84 -6.90 -15.73
N TYR A 11 -1.20 -7.56 -14.62
CA TYR A 11 -2.60 -7.75 -14.22
C TYR A 11 -3.36 -6.43 -14.00
N ILE A 12 -2.76 -5.46 -13.30
CA ILE A 12 -3.32 -4.12 -13.07
C ILE A 12 -3.63 -3.43 -14.40
N ASN A 13 -2.73 -3.54 -15.38
CA ASN A 13 -2.91 -2.99 -16.71
C ASN A 13 -4.01 -3.70 -17.52
N GLU A 14 -4.02 -5.03 -17.51
CA GLU A 14 -5.03 -5.86 -18.18
C GLU A 14 -6.45 -5.55 -17.67
N GLU A 15 -6.59 -5.48 -16.36
CA GLU A 15 -7.86 -5.20 -15.68
C GLU A 15 -8.18 -3.70 -15.61
N LYS A 16 -7.33 -2.81 -16.13
CA LYS A 16 -7.52 -1.35 -16.04
C LYS A 16 -7.75 -0.88 -14.60
N ILE A 17 -7.04 -1.47 -13.65
CA ILE A 17 -7.00 -1.02 -12.26
C ILE A 17 -6.02 0.15 -12.21
N GLY A 18 -6.42 1.27 -11.62
CA GLY A 18 -5.53 2.43 -11.46
C GLY A 18 -4.59 2.29 -10.25
N CYS A 19 -5.03 1.56 -9.22
CA CYS A 19 -4.23 1.28 -8.03
C CYS A 19 -4.72 0.02 -7.33
N LEU A 20 -3.80 -0.84 -6.88
CA LEU A 20 -4.06 -1.96 -5.99
C LEU A 20 -3.57 -1.62 -4.58
N LEU A 21 -4.45 -1.69 -3.58
CA LEU A 21 -4.08 -1.53 -2.18
C LEU A 21 -3.92 -2.89 -1.51
N ILE A 22 -2.80 -3.02 -0.81
CA ILE A 22 -2.41 -4.20 -0.05
C ILE A 22 -2.15 -3.74 1.38
N ASP A 23 -2.80 -4.37 2.36
CA ASP A 23 -2.74 -3.98 3.78
C ASP A 23 -2.17 -5.08 4.68
N SER A 24 -1.90 -6.25 4.12
CA SER A 24 -1.37 -7.42 4.80
C SER A 24 0.14 -7.28 4.94
N PRO A 25 0.69 -7.17 6.17
CA PRO A 25 2.12 -7.03 6.34
C PRO A 25 2.91 -8.18 5.72
N PHE A 26 2.36 -9.39 5.72
CA PHE A 26 2.97 -10.56 5.08
C PHE A 26 3.11 -10.39 3.57
N ASP A 27 2.02 -10.02 2.89
CA ASP A 27 2.03 -9.86 1.44
C ASP A 27 2.95 -8.70 1.02
N ILE A 28 2.95 -7.62 1.80
CA ILE A 28 3.80 -6.46 1.52
C ILE A 28 5.29 -6.82 1.69
N LEU A 29 5.68 -7.46 2.80
CA LEU A 29 7.07 -7.88 2.99
C LEU A 29 7.52 -8.86 1.90
N TYR A 30 6.64 -9.79 1.52
CA TYR A 30 6.87 -10.73 0.42
C TYR A 30 7.08 -10.01 -0.92
N LEU A 31 6.20 -9.07 -1.27
CA LEU A 31 6.29 -8.30 -2.51
C LEU A 31 7.46 -7.33 -2.53
N LEU A 32 7.95 -6.90 -1.37
CA LEU A 32 9.14 -6.04 -1.29
C LEU A 32 10.45 -6.83 -1.15
N HIS A 33 10.41 -8.18 -1.14
CA HIS A 33 11.57 -9.05 -0.88
C HIS A 33 12.30 -8.74 0.43
N ILE A 34 11.55 -8.32 1.45
CA ILE A 34 12.12 -8.04 2.77
C ILE A 34 12.15 -9.34 3.56
N ASN A 35 13.30 -10.02 3.54
CA ASN A 35 13.50 -11.33 4.16
C ASN A 35 13.90 -11.26 5.64
N GLN A 36 13.39 -10.27 6.37
CA GLN A 36 13.68 -10.06 7.79
C GLN A 36 12.52 -10.51 8.67
N SER A 37 12.85 -10.99 9.88
CA SER A 37 11.84 -11.36 10.88
C SER A 37 11.48 -10.14 11.72
N PHE A 38 10.21 -9.75 11.67
CA PHE A 38 9.67 -8.66 12.48
C PHE A 38 8.58 -9.17 13.43
N ASN A 39 8.33 -8.41 14.49
CA ASN A 39 7.09 -8.56 15.23
C ASN A 39 5.94 -7.96 14.41
N TYR A 40 5.12 -8.79 13.79
CA TYR A 40 4.03 -8.35 12.90
C TYR A 40 2.97 -7.47 13.59
N ILE A 41 2.88 -7.52 14.93
CA ILE A 41 2.00 -6.63 15.71
C ILE A 41 2.48 -5.18 15.63
N GLU A 42 3.79 -4.97 15.48
CA GLU A 42 4.43 -3.66 15.41
C GLU A 42 4.40 -3.09 14.00
N LEU A 43 4.12 -3.92 12.99
CA LEU A 43 4.09 -3.48 11.59
C LEU A 43 2.76 -2.80 11.25
N ASN A 44 2.85 -1.51 10.98
CA ASN A 44 1.75 -0.71 10.48
C ASN A 44 2.17 0.05 9.22
N PHE A 45 1.77 -0.52 8.08
CA PHE A 45 1.90 0.09 6.76
C PHE A 45 0.89 -0.52 5.79
N ILE A 46 0.68 0.18 4.69
CA ILE A 46 -0.03 -0.31 3.51
C ILE A 46 0.83 -0.06 2.28
N LEU A 47 0.65 -0.87 1.26
CA LEU A 47 1.30 -0.73 -0.04
C LEU A 47 0.25 -0.39 -1.09
N LEU A 48 0.53 0.64 -1.87
CA LEU A 48 -0.22 1.01 -3.05
C LEU A 48 0.63 0.68 -4.29
N LEU A 49 0.10 -0.18 -5.15
CA LEU A 49 0.71 -0.54 -6.43
C LEU A 49 -0.09 0.11 -7.55
N THR A 50 0.56 1.00 -8.28
CA THR A 50 0.02 1.59 -9.52
C THR A 50 0.75 0.97 -10.72
N PRO A 51 0.31 1.22 -11.97
CA PRO A 51 1.05 0.78 -13.15
C PRO A 51 2.53 1.17 -13.12
N ASP A 52 2.84 2.36 -12.61
CA ASP A 52 4.18 2.95 -12.70
C ASP A 52 4.93 3.01 -11.37
N LYS A 53 4.23 2.99 -10.23
CA LYS A 53 4.81 3.26 -8.90
C LYS A 53 4.47 2.21 -7.86
N VAL A 54 5.41 2.05 -6.94
CA VAL A 54 5.26 1.27 -5.71
C VAL A 54 5.34 2.25 -4.56
N ILE A 55 4.23 2.47 -3.85
CA ILE A 55 4.14 3.49 -2.80
C ILE A 55 3.84 2.79 -1.48
N LEU A 56 4.71 2.97 -0.49
CA LEU A 56 4.51 2.46 0.87
C LEU A 56 4.09 3.60 1.79
N ILE A 57 2.93 3.46 2.43
CA ILE A 57 2.47 4.40 3.45
C ILE A 57 2.66 3.74 4.80
N SER A 58 3.39 4.39 5.72
CA SER A 58 3.74 3.80 7.01
C SER A 58 3.79 4.84 8.12
N ASN A 59 3.56 4.42 9.37
CA ASN A 59 3.85 5.29 10.52
C ASN A 59 5.37 5.38 10.76
N PRO A 60 5.85 6.41 11.49
CA PRO A 60 7.28 6.61 11.72
C PRO A 60 7.95 5.42 12.44
N LEU A 61 7.23 4.77 13.36
CA LEU A 61 7.74 3.63 14.12
C LEU A 61 8.05 2.44 13.22
N THR A 62 7.09 2.03 12.38
CA THR A 62 7.31 0.90 11.48
C THR A 62 8.32 1.24 10.41
N LEU A 63 8.27 2.46 9.88
CA LEU A 63 9.25 2.92 8.91
C LEU A 63 10.67 2.83 9.47
N SER A 64 10.89 3.21 10.74
CA SER A 64 12.21 3.09 11.37
C SER A 64 12.73 1.65 11.44
N LEU A 65 11.85 0.64 11.49
CA LEU A 65 12.21 -0.77 11.52
C LEU A 65 12.55 -1.33 10.15
N ILE A 66 11.86 -0.87 9.09
CA ILE A 66 11.95 -1.50 7.76
C ILE A 66 12.75 -0.69 6.74
N LYS A 67 13.01 0.59 6.99
CA LYS A 67 13.55 1.55 6.00
C LYS A 67 14.85 1.09 5.35
N GLU A 68 15.75 0.48 6.11
CA GLU A 68 17.04 0.00 5.60
C GLU A 68 16.92 -1.20 4.65
N TYR A 69 15.78 -1.89 4.67
CA TYR A 69 15.50 -3.06 3.82
C TYR A 69 14.61 -2.72 2.63
N LEU A 70 14.13 -1.47 2.52
CA LEU A 70 13.25 -1.09 1.43
C LEU A 70 14.00 -1.03 0.09
N PRO A 71 13.44 -1.61 -0.98
CA PRO A 71 13.97 -1.42 -2.33
C PRO A 71 13.93 0.06 -2.74
N GLU A 72 14.92 0.52 -3.51
CA GLU A 72 15.00 1.92 -3.99
C GLU A 72 13.80 2.36 -4.84
N ILE A 73 13.07 1.42 -5.43
CA ILE A 73 11.88 1.68 -6.24
C ILE A 73 10.66 2.11 -5.42
N VAL A 74 10.71 1.95 -4.09
CA VAL A 74 9.57 2.23 -3.21
C VAL A 74 9.56 3.71 -2.84
N GLU A 75 8.53 4.42 -3.29
CA GLU A 75 8.20 5.76 -2.80
C GLU A 75 7.61 5.61 -1.39
N VAL A 76 8.18 6.28 -0.40
CA VAL A 76 7.72 6.20 0.98
C VAL A 76 6.95 7.46 1.35
N ILE A 77 5.75 7.26 1.88
CA ILE A 77 4.95 8.30 2.52
C ILE A 77 4.91 8.00 4.02
N GLU A 78 5.58 8.85 4.81
CA GLU A 78 5.47 8.80 6.26
C GLU A 78 4.14 9.45 6.66
N ALA A 79 3.25 8.65 7.23
CA ALA A 79 1.90 9.07 7.59
C ALA A 79 1.86 9.83 8.91
N GLU A 80 0.95 10.79 8.99
CA GLU A 80 0.67 11.49 10.24
C GLU A 80 -0.01 10.51 11.22
N THR A 81 0.46 10.47 12.47
CA THR A 81 -0.08 9.53 13.48
C THR A 81 -1.36 10.04 14.16
N THR A 82 -1.65 11.34 14.05
CA THR A 82 -2.78 12.01 14.70
C THR A 82 -4.15 11.55 14.15
N PRO A 83 -4.37 11.44 12.82
CA PRO A 83 -5.66 11.04 12.25
C PRO A 83 -6.09 9.59 12.56
N PHE A 84 -5.14 8.71 12.90
CA PHE A 84 -5.40 7.30 13.20
C PHE A 84 -6.13 7.10 14.54
N ILE A 85 -5.88 7.98 15.51
CA ILE A 85 -6.45 7.87 16.87
C ILE A 85 -7.96 8.17 16.87
N GLU A 86 -8.42 9.03 15.98
CA GLU A 86 -9.77 9.61 16.04
C GLU A 86 -10.81 8.86 15.19
N ASN A 87 -10.40 8.23 14.09
CA ASN A 87 -11.35 7.74 13.07
C ASN A 87 -11.32 6.23 12.81
N HIS A 88 -10.43 5.45 13.47
CA HIS A 88 -10.24 4.01 13.24
C HIS A 88 -9.87 3.59 11.79
N PHE A 89 -9.74 4.53 10.84
CA PHE A 89 -9.29 4.28 9.48
C PHE A 89 -7.80 4.59 9.34
N ARG A 90 -6.98 3.56 9.11
CA ARG A 90 -5.53 3.72 8.91
C ARG A 90 -5.24 4.42 7.59
N TYR A 91 -4.43 5.48 7.64
CA TYR A 91 -3.81 6.13 6.49
C TYR A 91 -4.76 6.67 5.41
N ILE A 92 -6.03 6.91 5.75
CA ILE A 92 -7.05 7.32 4.77
C ILE A 92 -6.73 8.66 4.11
N LYS A 93 -6.09 9.58 4.84
CA LYS A 93 -5.66 10.88 4.33
C LYS A 93 -4.62 10.66 3.22
N GLU A 94 -3.57 9.92 3.53
CA GLU A 94 -2.47 9.62 2.62
C GLU A 94 -2.96 8.83 1.40
N VAL A 95 -3.87 7.87 1.59
CA VAL A 95 -4.49 7.13 0.48
C VAL A 95 -5.29 8.06 -0.43
N ARG A 96 -6.07 9.00 0.12
CA ARG A 96 -6.82 9.98 -0.69
C ARG A 96 -5.88 10.90 -1.46
N ASP A 97 -4.82 11.38 -0.83
CA ASP A 97 -3.82 12.23 -1.47
C ASP A 97 -3.17 11.50 -2.66
N VAL A 98 -2.87 10.20 -2.53
CA VAL A 98 -2.36 9.38 -3.64
C VAL A 98 -3.40 9.20 -4.74
N ILE A 99 -4.66 8.88 -4.39
CA ILE A 99 -5.75 8.71 -5.37
C ILE A 99 -5.94 9.99 -6.20
N GLU A 100 -5.94 11.16 -5.54
CA GLU A 100 -6.09 12.45 -6.20
C GLU A 100 -4.88 12.80 -7.09
N LYS A 101 -3.67 12.62 -6.56
CA LYS A 101 -2.40 12.90 -7.26
C LYS A 101 -2.22 12.02 -8.50
N GLU A 102 -2.46 10.72 -8.36
CA GLU A 102 -2.28 9.73 -9.44
C GLU A 102 -3.53 9.60 -10.32
N LYS A 103 -4.61 10.35 -10.04
CA LYS A 103 -5.88 10.32 -10.76
C LYS A 103 -6.45 8.90 -10.88
N VAL A 104 -6.42 8.16 -9.77
CA VAL A 104 -6.89 6.76 -9.73
C VAL A 104 -8.40 6.73 -9.89
N GLU A 105 -8.88 6.19 -11.01
CA GLU A 105 -10.32 6.04 -11.28
C GLU A 105 -10.91 4.73 -10.74
N ARG A 106 -10.12 3.65 -10.77
CA ARG A 106 -10.49 2.31 -10.32
C ARG A 106 -9.46 1.77 -9.36
N MET A 107 -9.92 1.30 -8.20
CA MET A 107 -9.06 0.76 -7.16
C MET A 107 -9.39 -0.72 -6.90
N GLY A 108 -8.36 -1.55 -6.85
CA GLY A 108 -8.41 -2.93 -6.38
C GLY A 108 -7.99 -3.02 -4.92
N LEU A 109 -8.53 -4.00 -4.20
CA LEU A 109 -8.21 -4.25 -2.78
C LEU A 109 -7.77 -5.71 -2.65
N ALA A 110 -6.58 -5.95 -2.10
CA ALA A 110 -6.12 -7.32 -1.78
C ALA A 110 -6.67 -7.83 -0.43
N SER A 111 -7.36 -6.98 0.33
CA SER A 111 -7.96 -7.31 1.63
C SER A 111 -9.33 -6.68 1.80
N VAL A 112 -10.23 -7.46 2.38
CA VAL A 112 -11.67 -7.19 2.54
C VAL A 112 -11.96 -6.11 3.59
N LYS A 113 -10.94 -5.53 4.25
CA LYS A 113 -11.14 -4.60 5.39
C LYS A 113 -11.41 -3.13 5.03
N TYR A 114 -11.20 -2.69 3.79
CA TYR A 114 -11.31 -1.26 3.39
C TYR A 114 -12.42 -0.99 2.36
N ILE A 115 -13.54 -1.70 2.46
CA ILE A 115 -14.66 -1.64 1.48
C ILE A 115 -15.36 -0.26 1.43
N ASP A 116 -15.11 0.65 2.37
CA ASP A 116 -15.87 1.90 2.51
C ASP A 116 -15.22 3.17 1.90
N VAL A 117 -14.23 3.03 1.01
CA VAL A 117 -13.43 4.20 0.55
C VAL A 117 -13.92 4.84 -0.76
N SER A 118 -14.75 4.20 -1.58
CA SER A 118 -15.51 4.90 -2.64
C SER A 118 -16.57 4.01 -3.29
N ASP A 119 -17.63 4.61 -3.84
CA ASP A 119 -18.61 3.97 -4.73
C ASP A 119 -17.99 3.36 -6.02
N ARG A 120 -16.66 3.47 -6.20
CA ARG A 120 -15.89 3.00 -7.36
C ARG A 120 -14.97 1.80 -7.05
N CYS A 121 -15.02 1.26 -5.83
CA CYS A 121 -14.23 0.09 -5.46
C CYS A 121 -14.79 -1.17 -6.14
N VAL A 122 -13.99 -1.83 -6.97
CA VAL A 122 -14.35 -3.15 -7.52
C VAL A 122 -13.93 -4.22 -6.53
N ARG A 123 -14.90 -5.04 -6.10
CA ARG A 123 -14.65 -6.26 -5.33
C ARG A 123 -13.96 -7.26 -6.26
N VAL A 124 -12.74 -7.67 -5.92
CA VAL A 124 -12.06 -8.82 -6.52
C VAL A 124 -12.06 -9.94 -5.48
#